data_AF-A0A498GBS5-F1
#
_entry.id   AF-A0A498GBS5-F1
#
_cell.length_a   1.000
_cell.length_b   1.000
_cell.length_c   1.000
_cell.angle_alpha   90.00
_cell.angle_beta   90.00
_cell.angle_gamma   90.00
#
_symmetry.space_group_name_H-M   'P 1'
#
loop_
_entity.id
_entity.type
_entity.pdbx_description
1 polymer ?
#
loop_
_entity_poly.entity_id
_entity_poly.type
_entity_poly.pdbx_seq_one_letter_code
_entity_poly.pdbx_strand_id
1 'polypeptide(L)'
;MAPETSADEESRDAPLAPDSDATYDLVYRATRDAIWDVLGAAMLILFYLALAAISLSIAFAGIGPYLRGSASHTALAVGLVALAVGFVAVYRVFRLVTE
;
A
#
# COMPACT_ATOMS: atom_id res chain seq x y z
N MET A 1 -46.31 7.45 -46.49
CA MET A 1 -45.57 8.35 -45.58
C MET A 1 -44.72 7.45 -44.70
N ALA A 2 -43.49 7.19 -45.12
CA ALA A 2 -42.54 6.35 -44.39
C ALA A 2 -41.63 7.27 -43.55
N PRO A 3 -41.31 6.93 -42.30
CA PRO A 3 -40.43 7.76 -41.49
C PRO A 3 -38.98 7.63 -41.98
N GLU A 4 -38.34 8.77 -42.18
CA GLU A 4 -36.93 8.88 -42.53
C GLU A 4 -36.10 8.54 -41.29
N THR A 5 -35.74 7.27 -41.15
CA THR A 5 -34.63 6.85 -40.31
C THR A 5 -33.40 6.79 -41.22
N SER A 6 -32.45 7.72 -41.09
CA SER A 6 -31.13 7.54 -41.75
C SER A 6 -30.05 8.57 -41.43
N ALA A 7 -30.32 9.72 -40.80
CA ALA A 7 -29.25 10.72 -40.64
C ALA A 7 -28.60 10.75 -39.24
N ASP A 8 -29.34 10.44 -38.19
CA ASP A 8 -28.89 10.69 -36.81
C ASP A 8 -28.21 9.50 -36.12
N GLU A 9 -28.34 8.28 -36.64
CA GLU A 9 -27.68 7.10 -36.07
C GLU A 9 -26.28 6.85 -36.64
N GLU A 10 -25.97 7.33 -37.85
CA GLU A 10 -24.66 7.14 -38.51
C GLU A 10 -23.55 8.04 -37.93
N SER A 11 -23.91 8.99 -37.05
CA SER A 11 -22.97 9.94 -36.43
C SER A 11 -22.54 9.54 -35.01
N ARG A 12 -23.09 8.46 -34.44
CA ARG A 12 -22.67 7.92 -33.13
C ARG A 12 -21.46 6.99 -33.19
N ASP A 13 -21.17 6.47 -34.39
CA ASP A 13 -20.02 5.61 -34.71
C ASP A 13 -19.01 6.31 -35.63
N ALA A 14 -18.98 7.65 -35.64
CA ALA A 14 -17.81 8.34 -36.19
C ALA A 14 -16.61 7.92 -35.31
N PRO A 15 -15.57 7.26 -35.86
CA PRO A 15 -14.39 6.93 -35.08
C PRO A 15 -13.86 8.25 -34.52
N LEU A 16 -13.91 8.41 -33.21
CA LEU A 16 -13.19 9.48 -32.53
C LEU A 16 -11.77 9.43 -33.08
N ALA A 17 -11.23 10.58 -33.50
CA ALA A 17 -9.95 10.64 -34.19
C ALA A 17 -8.94 9.73 -33.46
N PRO A 18 -8.24 8.80 -34.13
CA PRO A 18 -7.43 7.77 -33.46
C PRO A 18 -6.42 8.32 -32.43
N ASP A 19 -6.06 9.59 -32.55
CA ASP A 19 -5.23 10.33 -31.60
C ASP A 19 -5.91 10.63 -30.24
N SER A 20 -7.24 10.77 -30.18
CA SER A 20 -7.97 11.01 -28.92
C SER A 20 -8.02 9.76 -28.05
N ASP A 21 -8.21 8.58 -28.65
CA ASP A 21 -8.23 7.30 -27.94
C ASP A 21 -6.83 6.95 -27.43
N ALA A 22 -5.80 7.19 -28.25
CA ALA A 22 -4.40 6.99 -27.84
C ALA A 22 -4.00 7.92 -26.67
N THR A 23 -4.46 9.17 -26.69
CA THR A 23 -4.21 10.14 -25.61
C THR A 23 -4.97 9.77 -24.35
N TYR A 24 -6.24 9.37 -24.48
CA TYR A 24 -7.05 8.93 -23.35
C TYR A 24 -6.46 7.67 -22.68
N ASP A 25 -6.04 6.69 -23.47
CA ASP A 25 -5.38 5.48 -22.98
C ASP A 25 -4.09 5.76 -22.22
N LEU A 26 -3.29 6.73 -22.70
CA LEU A 26 -2.07 7.15 -22.01
C LEU A 26 -2.38 7.78 -20.65
N VAL A 27 -3.30 8.74 -20.61
CA VAL A 27 -3.69 9.40 -19.36
C VAL A 27 -4.30 8.39 -18.39
N TYR A 28 -5.15 7.48 -18.89
CA TYR A 28 -5.77 6.44 -18.09
C TYR A 28 -4.72 5.50 -17.49
N ARG A 29 -3.79 4.97 -18.29
CA ARG A 29 -2.73 4.06 -17.81
C ARG A 29 -1.82 4.78 -16.82
N ALA A 30 -1.38 6.00 -17.13
CA ALA A 30 -0.55 6.80 -16.23
C ALA A 30 -1.24 7.05 -14.89
N THR A 31 -2.52 7.41 -14.90
CA THR A 31 -3.31 7.65 -13.68
C THR A 31 -3.49 6.35 -12.89
N ARG A 32 -3.82 5.26 -13.57
CA ARG A 32 -4.01 3.95 -12.96
C ARG A 32 -2.72 3.49 -12.28
N ASP A 33 -1.60 3.60 -12.96
CA ASP A 33 -0.30 3.15 -12.45
C ASP A 33 0.12 4.02 -11.25
N ALA A 34 -0.10 5.34 -11.31
CA ALA A 34 0.12 6.22 -10.16
C ALA A 34 -0.75 5.86 -8.94
N ILE A 35 -2.03 5.54 -9.14
CA ILE A 35 -2.92 5.11 -8.06
C ILE A 35 -2.42 3.79 -7.44
N TRP A 36 -2.02 2.83 -8.26
CA TRP A 36 -1.51 1.56 -7.78
C TRP A 36 -0.20 1.69 -7.02
N ASP A 37 0.67 2.60 -7.44
CA ASP A 37 1.92 2.88 -6.75
C ASP A 37 1.68 3.45 -5.35
N VAL A 38 0.83 4.49 -5.24
CA VAL A 38 0.44 5.08 -3.95
C VAL A 38 -0.24 4.06 -3.04
N LEU A 39 -1.16 3.26 -3.59
CA LEU A 39 -1.86 2.23 -2.82
C LEU A 39 -0.90 1.14 -2.33
N GLY A 40 0.06 0.74 -3.16
CA GLY A 40 1.12 -0.21 -2.81
C GLY A 40 2.01 0.32 -1.69
N ALA A 41 2.49 1.56 -1.81
CA ALA A 41 3.30 2.22 -0.79
C ALA A 41 2.52 2.35 0.53
N ALA A 42 1.27 2.79 0.48
CA ALA A 42 0.41 2.92 1.66
C ALA A 42 0.20 1.58 2.37
N MET A 43 -0.07 0.50 1.62
CA MET A 43 -0.22 -0.84 2.19
C MET A 43 1.08 -1.35 2.80
N LEU A 44 2.24 -1.11 2.18
CA LEU A 44 3.54 -1.45 2.76
C LEU A 44 3.79 -0.71 4.07
N ILE A 45 3.49 0.59 4.13
CA ILE A 45 3.61 1.39 5.34
C ILE A 45 2.72 0.81 6.45
N LEU A 46 1.44 0.55 6.16
CA LEU A 46 0.50 -0.04 7.13
C LEU A 46 0.97 -1.41 7.62
N PHE A 47 1.49 -2.24 6.73
CA PHE A 47 2.07 -3.54 7.08
C PHE A 47 3.22 -3.39 8.06
N TYR A 48 4.20 -2.52 7.78
CA TYR A 48 5.31 -2.29 8.69
C TYR A 48 4.87 -1.66 10.01
N LEU A 49 3.85 -0.81 9.99
CA LEU A 49 3.28 -0.23 11.21
C LEU A 49 2.66 -1.31 12.10
N ALA A 50 1.88 -2.22 11.51
CA ALA A 50 1.29 -3.36 12.21
C ALA A 50 2.38 -4.30 12.74
N LEU A 51 3.40 -4.59 11.93
CA LEU A 51 4.53 -5.41 12.34
C LEU A 51 5.29 -4.78 13.52
N ALA A 52 5.52 -3.47 13.49
CA ALA A 52 6.12 -2.73 14.59
C ALA A 52 5.28 -2.83 15.86
N ALA A 53 3.96 -2.62 15.77
CA ALA A 53 3.06 -2.73 16.92
C ALA A 53 3.05 -4.14 17.55
N ILE A 54 2.98 -5.19 16.74
CA ILE A 54 3.02 -6.58 17.20
C ILE A 54 4.36 -6.88 17.87
N SER A 55 5.46 -6.51 17.23
CA SER A 55 6.81 -6.74 17.76
C SER A 55 7.03 -6.00 19.09
N LEU A 56 6.50 -4.78 19.23
CA LEU A 56 6.56 -4.01 20.46
C LEU A 56 5.73 -4.66 21.58
N SER A 57 4.56 -5.22 21.25
CA SER A 57 3.74 -5.98 22.19
C SER A 57 4.50 -7.21 22.73
N ILE A 58 5.15 -7.96 21.84
CA ILE A 58 5.99 -9.12 22.20
C ILE A 58 7.18 -8.69 23.06
N ALA A 59 7.87 -7.61 22.68
CA ALA A 59 8.98 -7.08 23.44
C ALA A 59 8.57 -6.66 24.86
N PHE A 60 7.43 -5.98 25.00
CA PHE A 60 6.90 -5.58 26.30
C PHE A 60 6.56 -6.80 27.17
N ALA A 61 5.96 -7.84 26.56
CA ALA A 61 5.64 -9.10 27.24
C ALA A 61 6.89 -9.90 27.66
N GLY A 62 7.99 -9.84 26.90
CA GLY A 62 9.23 -10.55 27.23
C GLY A 62 10.11 -9.80 28.25
N ILE A 63 10.25 -8.47 28.09
CA ILE A 63 11.15 -7.65 28.89
C ILE A 63 10.53 -7.27 30.25
N GLY A 64 9.24 -6.93 30.28
CA GLY A 64 8.56 -6.47 31.49
C GLY A 64 8.61 -7.45 32.67
N PRO A 65 8.30 -8.75 32.48
CA PRO A 65 8.38 -9.76 33.54
C PRO A 65 9.82 -10.06 34.00
N TYR A 66 10.81 -9.94 33.11
CA TYR A 66 12.23 -10.11 33.45
C TYR A 66 12.69 -9.01 34.42
N LEU A 67 12.34 -7.75 34.15
CA LEU A 67 12.66 -6.62 35.02
C LEU A 67 11.98 -6.70 36.40
N ARG A 68 10.86 -7.42 36.51
CA ARG A 68 10.16 -7.69 37.78
C ARG A 68 10.73 -8.89 38.54
N GLY A 69 11.85 -9.45 38.09
CA GLY A 69 12.55 -10.55 38.76
C GLY A 69 11.90 -11.93 38.59
N SER A 70 10.94 -12.07 37.68
CA SER A 70 10.07 -13.26 37.60
C SER A 70 10.36 -14.21 36.43
N ALA A 71 11.28 -13.90 35.50
CA ALA A 71 11.28 -14.55 34.18
C ALA A 71 12.61 -15.12 33.68
N SER A 72 12.50 -16.08 32.75
CA SER A 72 13.59 -16.82 32.12
C SER A 72 14.38 -15.99 31.10
N HIS A 73 15.66 -16.32 30.94
CA HIS A 73 16.56 -15.71 29.95
C HIS A 73 16.06 -15.83 28.51
N THR A 74 15.28 -16.88 28.21
CA THR A 74 14.66 -17.08 26.89
C THR A 74 13.59 -16.04 26.57
N ALA A 75 12.77 -15.62 27.54
CA ALA A 75 11.76 -14.58 27.33
C ALA A 75 12.40 -13.21 27.03
N LEU A 76 13.52 -12.91 27.69
CA LEU A 76 14.31 -11.70 27.41
C LEU A 76 14.91 -11.73 26.00
N ALA A 77 15.51 -12.85 25.59
CA ALA A 77 16.08 -12.98 24.24
C ALA A 77 15.01 -12.78 23.15
N VAL A 78 13.83 -13.37 23.29
CA VAL A 78 12.72 -13.19 22.36
C VAL A 78 12.26 -11.73 22.32
N GLY A 79 12.17 -11.08 23.48
CA GLY A 79 11.80 -9.66 23.55
C GLY A 79 12.80 -8.74 22.84
N LEU A 80 14.09 -9.00 22.97
CA LEU A 80 15.14 -8.22 22.28
C LEU A 80 15.10 -8.42 20.76
N VAL A 81 14.90 -9.65 20.29
CA VAL A 81 14.74 -9.94 18.86
C VAL A 81 13.51 -9.23 18.31
N ALA A 82 12.38 -9.28 19.03
CA ALA A 82 11.18 -8.56 18.64
C ALA A 82 11.41 -7.04 18.55
N LEU A 83 12.15 -6.46 19.50
CA LEU A 83 12.54 -5.04 19.45
C LEU A 83 13.36 -4.70 18.20
N ALA A 84 14.34 -5.54 17.85
CA ALA A 84 15.15 -5.35 16.65
C ALA A 84 14.30 -5.38 15.38
N VAL A 85 13.36 -6.33 15.28
CA VAL A 85 12.41 -6.42 14.16
C VAL A 85 11.53 -5.17 14.09
N GLY A 86 10.99 -4.71 15.22
CA GLY A 86 10.19 -3.49 15.29
C GLY A 86 10.95 -2.25 14.85
N PHE A 87 12.21 -2.12 15.27
CA PHE A 87 13.07 -1.03 14.85
C PHE A 87 13.30 -1.03 13.33
N VAL A 88 13.59 -2.20 12.74
CA VAL A 88 13.74 -2.34 11.29
C VAL A 88 12.44 -1.98 10.56
N ALA A 89 11.29 -2.36 11.09
CA ALA A 89 9.99 -2.01 10.52
C ALA A 89 9.76 -0.48 10.52
N VAL A 90 10.04 0.20 11.63
CA VAL A 90 9.94 1.68 11.70
C VAL A 90 10.94 2.35 10.75
N TYR A 91 12.16 1.85 10.66
CA TYR A 91 13.16 2.35 9.72
C TYR A 91 12.69 2.24 8.26
N ARG A 92 12.04 1.13 7.90
CA ARG A 92 11.44 0.95 6.57
C ARG A 92 10.34 1.95 6.29
N VAL A 93 9.47 2.23 7.26
CA VAL A 93 8.44 3.29 7.13
C VAL A 93 9.10 4.64 6.91
N PHE A 94 10.12 4.99 7.70
CA PHE A 94 10.82 6.27 7.56
C PHE A 94 11.41 6.44 6.15
N ARG A 95 12.11 5.40 5.65
CA ARG A 95 12.62 5.35 4.27
C ARG A 95 11.52 5.55 3.22
N LEU A 96 10.44 4.77 3.30
CA LEU A 96 9.32 4.83 2.35
C LEU A 96 8.62 6.20 2.33
N VAL A 97 8.70 6.98 3.41
CA VAL A 97 8.10 8.32 3.51
C VAL A 97 9.08 9.42 3.08
N THR A 98 10.39 9.17 3.15
CA THR A 98 11.43 10.18 2.85
C THR A 98 12.07 10.03 1.47
N GLU A 99 11.87 8.90 0.80
CA GLU A 99 12.11 8.73 -0.64
C GLU A 99 10.94 9.27 -1.46
#